data_AF-A0AAV4RQ25-F1
#
_entry.id   AF-A0AAV4RQ25-F1
#
_cell.length_a   1.000
_cell.length_b   1.000
_cell.length_c   1.000
_cell.angle_alpha   90.00
_cell.angle_beta   90.00
_cell.angle_gamma   90.00
#
_symmetry.space_group_name_H-M   'P 1'
#
loop_
_entity.id
_entity.type
_entity.pdbx_description
1 polymer ?
#
loop_
_entity_poly.entity_id
_entity_poly.type
_entity_poly.pdbx_seq_one_letter_code
_entity_poly.pdbx_strand_id
1 'polypeptide(L)'
;DELFEKARGELLDEIINLSQLSPKHWEETLSKELWKKMSVYVFENIYVQAWQAGNAGSFNTAVDIKLKHWADEMLPKKCVDVGWQTLQEEFCSILDKSKASKEHDDLFDNLKSAVVADAVRHHAWEDKAVDMLRIIQLNALEDRAVPDKHQWDSAIKFLESSLKDRLSQTNAYIYEMEGPGFTERWLYWVSRTPEQQLWSSVKYEIEKLFQSYNRNPNPSLSADELTTIKRNLQSKDIEADYDQIKQVWHPLHRKNFLEKSLQKAYDCKRAFYLYHQGLDSEIDCNDVVLFWRIQRMLQTTSNALRQQIMNAEGNQDFTDKKKKLLTGRRVVLAEELKRVRHIQEKLEEFVAALHAES
;
A
#
# COMPACT_ATOMS: atom_id res chain seq x y z
N ASP A 1 -4.87 31.63 29.66
CA ASP A 1 -6.15 31.61 28.95
C ASP A 1 -5.98 31.92 27.47
N GLU A 2 -5.45 33.09 27.06
CA GLU A 2 -5.27 33.45 25.64
C GLU A 2 -4.38 32.49 24.83
N LEU A 3 -3.23 32.07 25.37
CA LEU A 3 -2.32 31.13 24.67
C LEU A 3 -2.95 29.75 24.42
N PHE A 4 -3.85 29.32 25.31
CA PHE A 4 -4.54 28.05 25.18
C PHE A 4 -5.64 28.13 24.11
N GLU A 5 -6.43 29.21 24.11
CA GLU A 5 -7.43 29.44 23.07
C GLU A 5 -6.79 29.68 21.69
N LYS A 6 -5.59 30.29 21.64
CA LYS A 6 -4.79 30.41 20.41
C LYS A 6 -4.36 29.04 19.87
N ALA A 7 -3.75 28.20 20.70
CA ALA A 7 -3.33 26.84 20.30
C ALA A 7 -4.50 25.96 19.86
N ARG A 8 -5.65 26.12 20.52
CA ARG A 8 -6.90 25.44 20.16
C ARG A 8 -7.44 25.93 18.82
N GLY A 9 -7.40 27.23 18.56
CA GLY A 9 -7.80 27.83 17.27
C GLY A 9 -6.95 27.27 16.12
N GLU A 10 -5.63 27.29 16.26
CA GLU A 10 -4.72 26.78 15.21
C GLU A 10 -4.94 25.29 14.90
N LEU A 11 -5.14 24.46 15.94
CA LEU A 11 -5.41 23.03 15.74
C LEU A 11 -6.81 22.78 15.14
N LEU A 12 -7.79 23.65 15.41
CA LEU A 12 -9.09 23.59 14.75
C LEU A 12 -8.98 23.96 13.28
N ASP A 13 -8.18 24.99 12.94
CA ASP A 13 -7.93 25.39 11.56
C ASP A 13 -7.23 24.27 10.78
N GLU A 14 -6.26 23.57 11.38
CA GLU A 14 -5.58 22.41 10.79
C GLU A 14 -6.54 21.23 10.53
N ILE A 15 -7.49 20.97 11.44
CA ILE A 15 -8.54 19.96 11.24
C ILE A 15 -9.55 20.39 10.16
N ILE A 16 -9.89 21.68 10.12
CA ILE A 16 -10.74 22.24 9.05
C ILE A 16 -10.04 22.04 7.70
N ASN A 17 -8.75 22.31 7.61
CA ASN A 17 -7.97 22.07 6.39
C ASN A 17 -7.96 20.59 5.97
N LEU A 18 -7.91 19.65 6.91
CA LEU A 18 -8.03 18.21 6.62
C LEU A 18 -9.41 17.86 6.03
N SER A 19 -10.49 18.35 6.63
CA SER A 19 -11.86 18.14 6.14
C SER A 19 -12.15 18.85 4.80
N GLN A 20 -11.37 19.87 4.45
CA GLN A 20 -11.43 20.56 3.15
C GLN A 20 -10.70 19.80 2.02
N LEU A 21 -9.96 18.73 2.33
CA LEU A 21 -9.35 17.90 1.30
C LEU A 21 -10.44 17.32 0.38
N SER A 22 -10.20 17.42 -0.93
CA SER A 22 -11.22 17.01 -1.91
C SER A 22 -11.52 15.50 -1.82
N PRO A 23 -12.76 15.06 -2.13
CA PRO A 23 -13.08 13.64 -2.18
C PRO A 23 -12.16 12.83 -3.11
N LYS A 24 -11.78 13.44 -4.23
CA LYS A 24 -10.87 12.85 -5.21
C LYS A 24 -9.47 12.61 -4.63
N HIS A 25 -8.93 13.56 -3.86
CA HIS A 25 -7.64 13.41 -3.19
C HIS A 25 -7.65 12.20 -2.25
N TRP A 26 -8.69 12.08 -1.41
CA TRP A 26 -8.82 10.93 -0.52
C TRP A 26 -8.90 9.60 -1.26
N GLU A 27 -9.72 9.52 -2.31
CA GLU A 27 -9.87 8.30 -3.09
C GLU A 27 -8.56 7.89 -3.79
N GLU A 28 -7.82 8.85 -4.35
CA GLU A 28 -6.53 8.60 -5.00
C GLU A 28 -5.45 8.16 -4.00
N THR A 29 -5.33 8.87 -2.86
CA THR A 29 -4.35 8.54 -1.81
C THR A 29 -4.65 7.19 -1.17
N LEU A 30 -5.90 6.93 -0.79
CA LEU A 30 -6.32 5.64 -0.23
C LEU A 30 -6.08 4.51 -1.21
N SER A 31 -6.49 4.66 -2.48
CA SER A 31 -6.30 3.62 -3.50
C SER A 31 -4.81 3.29 -3.70
N LYS A 32 -3.95 4.32 -3.72
CA LYS A 32 -2.50 4.17 -3.83
C LYS A 32 -1.89 3.43 -2.63
N GLU A 33 -2.20 3.86 -1.40
CA GLU A 33 -1.65 3.22 -0.20
C GLU A 33 -2.20 1.80 0.01
N LEU A 34 -3.48 1.57 -0.32
CA LEU A 34 -4.05 0.23 -0.37
C LEU A 34 -3.25 -0.67 -1.32
N TRP A 35 -3.09 -0.26 -2.59
CA TRP A 35 -2.34 -1.05 -3.57
C TRP A 35 -0.90 -1.32 -3.13
N LYS A 36 -0.20 -0.30 -2.62
CA LYS A 36 1.16 -0.42 -2.10
C LYS A 36 1.27 -1.50 -1.02
N LYS A 37 0.31 -1.56 -0.08
CA LYS A 37 0.33 -2.50 1.05
C LYS A 37 -0.12 -3.91 0.67
N MET A 38 -0.95 -4.07 -0.38
CA MET A 38 -1.52 -5.36 -0.75
C MET A 38 -0.95 -6.00 -2.01
N SER A 39 -0.25 -5.24 -2.86
CA SER A 39 0.23 -5.72 -4.16
C SER A 39 1.11 -6.97 -4.03
N VAL A 40 1.96 -7.06 -3.00
CA VAL A 40 2.78 -8.26 -2.76
C VAL A 40 1.87 -9.48 -2.57
N TYR A 41 0.85 -9.38 -1.73
CA TYR A 41 -0.06 -10.49 -1.49
C TYR A 41 -0.80 -10.91 -2.77
N VAL A 42 -1.31 -9.93 -3.53
CA VAL A 42 -2.00 -10.16 -4.81
C VAL A 42 -1.09 -10.90 -5.79
N PHE A 43 0.17 -10.48 -5.95
CA PHE A 43 1.10 -11.15 -6.84
C PHE A 43 1.46 -12.56 -6.34
N GLU A 44 1.95 -12.69 -5.12
CA GLU A 44 2.53 -13.95 -4.63
C GLU A 44 1.48 -15.03 -4.32
N ASN A 45 0.31 -14.65 -3.82
CA ASN A 45 -0.68 -15.59 -3.28
C ASN A 45 -1.88 -15.81 -4.19
N ILE A 46 -2.12 -14.90 -5.14
CA ILE A 46 -3.26 -14.98 -6.06
C ILE A 46 -2.75 -15.18 -7.48
N TYR A 47 -2.05 -14.19 -8.04
CA TYR A 47 -1.77 -14.16 -9.47
C TYR A 47 -0.73 -15.21 -9.89
N VAL A 48 0.43 -15.27 -9.22
CA VAL A 48 1.48 -16.26 -9.54
C VAL A 48 0.98 -17.70 -9.32
N GLN A 49 0.24 -17.94 -8.23
CA GLN A 49 -0.33 -19.26 -7.93
C GLN A 49 -1.36 -19.68 -8.98
N ALA A 50 -2.23 -18.77 -9.41
CA ALA A 50 -3.20 -19.06 -10.46
C ALA A 50 -2.52 -19.29 -11.82
N TRP A 51 -1.46 -18.54 -12.14
CA TRP A 51 -0.71 -18.70 -13.38
C TRP A 51 -0.09 -20.08 -13.53
N GLN A 52 0.29 -20.71 -12.41
CA GLN A 52 0.83 -22.07 -12.36
C GLN A 52 -0.23 -23.14 -12.68
N ALA A 53 -1.51 -22.82 -12.61
CA ALA A 53 -2.60 -23.75 -12.93
C ALA A 53 -2.68 -24.09 -14.43
N GLY A 54 -1.99 -23.34 -15.30
CA GLY A 54 -1.61 -23.74 -16.65
C GLY A 54 -2.67 -23.60 -17.76
N ASN A 55 -3.96 -23.58 -17.45
CA ASN A 55 -5.04 -23.29 -18.42
C ASN A 55 -6.05 -22.27 -17.86
N ALA A 56 -6.81 -21.63 -18.75
CA ALA A 56 -7.75 -20.55 -18.39
C ALA A 56 -8.81 -20.96 -17.36
N GLY A 57 -9.39 -22.16 -17.47
CA GLY A 57 -10.41 -22.65 -16.54
C GLY A 57 -9.86 -22.86 -15.13
N SER A 58 -8.70 -23.52 -15.03
CA SER A 58 -8.00 -23.74 -13.75
C SER A 58 -7.46 -22.43 -13.17
N PHE A 59 -6.98 -21.50 -14.00
CA PHE A 59 -6.58 -20.15 -13.59
C PHE A 59 -7.73 -19.41 -12.92
N ASN A 60 -8.88 -19.32 -13.59
CA ASN A 60 -10.05 -18.60 -13.06
C ASN A 60 -10.53 -19.23 -11.75
N THR A 61 -10.63 -20.56 -11.70
CA THR A 61 -11.03 -21.28 -10.47
C THR A 61 -10.07 -20.99 -9.32
N ALA A 62 -8.75 -21.01 -9.56
CA ALA A 62 -7.75 -20.70 -8.55
C ALA A 62 -7.86 -19.24 -8.09
N VAL A 63 -8.03 -18.29 -9.02
CA VAL A 63 -8.26 -16.88 -8.72
C VAL A 63 -9.47 -16.69 -7.83
N ASP A 64 -10.60 -17.30 -8.15
CA ASP A 64 -11.85 -17.10 -7.40
C ASP A 64 -11.73 -17.61 -5.97
N ILE A 65 -11.15 -18.79 -5.78
CA ILE A 65 -10.91 -19.37 -4.46
C ILE A 65 -10.00 -18.43 -3.64
N LYS A 66 -8.91 -17.94 -4.24
CA LYS A 66 -7.93 -17.10 -3.56
C LYS A 66 -8.47 -15.70 -3.26
N LEU A 67 -9.21 -15.08 -4.17
CA LEU A 67 -9.85 -13.78 -3.96
C LEU A 67 -10.91 -13.85 -2.86
N LYS A 68 -11.75 -14.90 -2.87
CA LYS A 68 -12.76 -15.10 -1.83
C LYS A 68 -12.13 -15.28 -0.46
N HIS A 69 -11.16 -16.20 -0.33
CA HIS A 69 -10.43 -16.40 0.91
C HIS A 69 -9.75 -15.11 1.40
N TRP A 70 -9.15 -14.34 0.48
CA TRP A 70 -8.53 -13.06 0.82
C TRP A 70 -9.54 -12.04 1.37
N ALA A 71 -10.71 -11.94 0.73
CA ALA A 71 -11.81 -11.07 1.14
C ALA A 71 -12.43 -11.46 2.48
N ASP A 72 -12.54 -12.76 2.77
CA ASP A 72 -13.14 -13.25 4.01
C ASP A 72 -12.20 -13.08 5.22
N GLU A 73 -10.92 -13.36 5.05
CA GLU A 73 -10.00 -13.51 6.20
C GLU A 73 -9.25 -12.22 6.57
N MET A 74 -8.76 -11.47 5.58
CA MET A 74 -7.70 -10.47 5.83
C MET A 74 -7.91 -9.12 5.15
N LEU A 75 -8.47 -9.08 3.94
CA LEU A 75 -8.58 -7.84 3.16
C LEU A 75 -9.35 -6.73 3.91
N PRO A 76 -10.54 -6.96 4.51
CA PRO A 76 -11.31 -5.87 5.09
C PRO A 76 -10.60 -5.23 6.28
N LYS A 77 -10.03 -6.06 7.18
CA LYS A 77 -9.24 -5.61 8.32
C LYS A 77 -8.03 -4.80 7.87
N LYS A 78 -7.30 -5.31 6.86
CA LYS A 78 -6.14 -4.61 6.31
C LYS A 78 -6.52 -3.28 5.68
N CYS A 79 -7.67 -3.18 5.02
CA CYS A 79 -8.16 -1.93 4.43
C CYS A 79 -8.51 -0.89 5.50
N VAL A 80 -9.13 -1.30 6.61
CA VAL A 80 -9.37 -0.40 7.76
C VAL A 80 -8.05 0.11 8.34
N ASP A 81 -7.06 -0.77 8.55
CA ASP A 81 -5.74 -0.38 9.05
C ASP A 81 -5.04 0.62 8.11
N VAL A 82 -5.13 0.41 6.80
CA VAL A 82 -4.53 1.31 5.81
C VAL A 82 -5.29 2.63 5.74
N GLY A 83 -6.62 2.61 5.79
CA GLY A 83 -7.42 3.82 5.86
C GLY A 83 -7.04 4.67 7.08
N TRP A 84 -6.80 4.00 8.21
CA TRP A 84 -6.35 4.65 9.43
C TRP A 84 -4.96 5.29 9.30
N GLN A 85 -3.98 4.52 8.81
CA GLN A 85 -2.63 5.02 8.58
C GLN A 85 -2.63 6.21 7.61
N THR A 86 -3.44 6.13 6.56
CA THR A 86 -3.55 7.20 5.55
C THR A 86 -4.12 8.48 6.16
N LEU A 87 -5.16 8.38 6.99
CA LEU A 87 -5.72 9.54 7.70
C LEU A 87 -4.69 10.21 8.61
N GLN A 88 -3.92 9.40 9.36
CA GLN A 88 -2.85 9.89 10.20
C GLN A 88 -1.74 10.58 9.40
N GLU A 89 -1.29 9.97 8.31
CA GLU A 89 -0.23 10.50 7.44
C GLU A 89 -0.66 11.83 6.78
N GLU A 90 -1.89 11.94 6.29
CA GLU A 90 -2.43 13.18 5.72
C GLU A 90 -2.53 14.29 6.77
N PHE A 91 -2.98 13.96 7.99
CA PHE A 91 -3.03 14.94 9.06
C PHE A 91 -1.64 15.43 9.48
N CYS A 92 -0.67 14.52 9.65
CA CYS A 92 0.73 14.88 9.91
C CYS A 92 1.31 15.76 8.78
N SER A 93 1.02 15.43 7.52
CA SER A 93 1.45 16.23 6.35
C SER A 93 0.90 17.65 6.38
N ILE A 94 -0.34 17.86 6.83
CA ILE A 94 -0.92 19.20 7.01
C ILE A 94 -0.21 19.96 8.14
N LEU A 95 0.07 19.31 9.26
CA LEU A 95 0.81 19.90 10.37
C LEU A 95 2.21 20.32 9.96
N ASP A 96 2.93 19.47 9.24
CA ASP A 96 4.30 19.78 8.80
C ASP A 96 4.32 20.95 7.79
N LYS A 97 3.29 21.07 6.94
CA LYS A 97 3.12 22.24 6.05
C LYS A 97 2.83 23.52 6.83
N SER A 98 2.03 23.44 7.88
CA SER A 98 1.75 24.56 8.81
C SER A 98 3.06 25.04 9.46
N LYS A 99 3.87 24.10 9.96
CA LYS A 99 5.19 24.37 10.55
C LYS A 99 6.20 25.00 9.60
N ALA A 100 6.13 24.67 8.32
CA ALA A 100 7.03 25.20 7.30
C ALA A 100 6.65 26.63 6.83
N SER A 101 5.53 27.18 7.31
CA SER A 101 5.09 28.51 6.94
C SER A 101 5.94 29.61 7.60
N LYS A 102 6.11 30.75 6.92
CA LYS A 102 6.92 31.88 7.43
C LYS A 102 6.31 32.57 8.66
N GLU A 103 5.05 32.31 8.95
CA GLU A 103 4.28 32.87 10.07
C GLU A 103 4.11 31.87 11.22
N HIS A 104 4.80 30.72 11.16
CA HIS A 104 4.68 29.66 12.16
C HIS A 104 5.27 30.04 13.52
N ASP A 105 4.51 29.74 14.59
CA ASP A 105 4.88 29.89 16.00
C ASP A 105 5.13 28.49 16.59
N ASP A 106 6.39 28.18 16.92
CA ASP A 106 6.81 26.85 17.39
C ASP A 106 6.36 26.53 18.83
N LEU A 107 5.80 27.52 19.53
CA LEU A 107 5.38 27.44 20.93
C LEU A 107 4.40 26.28 21.21
N PHE A 108 3.57 25.91 20.22
CA PHE A 108 2.52 24.90 20.38
C PHE A 108 2.81 23.57 19.70
N ASP A 109 3.94 23.41 19.02
CA ASP A 109 4.23 22.20 18.22
C ASP A 109 4.21 20.92 19.06
N ASN A 110 4.79 20.98 20.26
CA ASN A 110 4.79 19.85 21.19
C ASN A 110 3.38 19.50 21.69
N LEU A 111 2.51 20.50 21.87
CA LEU A 111 1.13 20.29 22.28
C LEU A 111 0.30 19.71 21.12
N LYS A 112 0.43 20.27 19.91
CA LYS A 112 -0.23 19.76 18.70
C LYS A 112 0.15 18.30 18.47
N SER A 113 1.44 17.97 18.50
CA SER A 113 1.91 16.58 18.37
C SER A 113 1.39 15.64 19.46
N ALA A 114 1.28 16.09 20.70
CA ALA A 114 0.72 15.28 21.79
C ALA A 114 -0.79 15.03 21.62
N VAL A 115 -1.55 16.05 21.22
CA VAL A 115 -3.00 15.95 20.94
C VAL A 115 -3.26 15.03 19.76
N VAL A 116 -2.46 15.13 18.69
CA VAL A 116 -2.51 14.21 17.54
C VAL A 116 -2.27 12.78 18.00
N ALA A 117 -1.19 12.53 18.76
CA ALA A 117 -0.85 11.20 19.24
C ALA A 117 -1.95 10.61 20.12
N ASP A 118 -2.62 11.43 20.93
CA ASP A 118 -3.72 11.00 21.80
C ASP A 118 -5.01 10.75 21.02
N ALA A 119 -5.37 11.62 20.08
CA ALA A 119 -6.51 11.41 19.17
C ALA A 119 -6.32 10.14 18.33
N VAL A 120 -5.10 9.89 17.87
CA VAL A 120 -4.74 8.66 17.15
C VAL A 120 -4.91 7.42 18.02
N ARG A 121 -4.52 7.48 19.30
CA ARG A 121 -4.65 6.33 20.21
C ARG A 121 -6.10 5.98 20.55
N HIS A 122 -6.99 6.98 20.56
CA HIS A 122 -8.39 6.81 20.95
C HIS A 122 -9.36 6.69 19.77
N HIS A 123 -8.87 6.83 18.54
CA HIS A 123 -9.70 6.63 17.36
C HIS A 123 -9.98 5.14 17.16
N ALA A 124 -11.26 4.81 17.10
CA ALA A 124 -11.75 3.50 16.70
C ALA A 124 -12.68 3.69 15.50
N TRP A 125 -12.47 2.86 14.48
CA TRP A 125 -13.46 2.72 13.42
C TRP A 125 -14.75 2.14 13.98
N GLU A 126 -15.86 2.36 13.29
CA GLU A 126 -17.12 1.70 13.64
C GLU A 126 -16.91 0.18 13.68
N ASP A 127 -17.43 -0.50 14.71
CA ASP A 127 -17.28 -1.95 14.89
C ASP A 127 -17.76 -2.76 13.67
N LYS A 128 -18.69 -2.18 12.88
CA LYS A 128 -19.27 -2.78 11.67
C LYS A 128 -18.51 -2.47 10.38
N ALA A 129 -17.48 -1.61 10.42
CA ALA A 129 -16.75 -1.17 9.24
C ALA A 129 -16.11 -2.34 8.48
N VAL A 130 -15.53 -3.30 9.22
CA VAL A 130 -14.91 -4.51 8.66
C VAL A 130 -15.93 -5.37 7.91
N ASP A 131 -17.11 -5.59 8.50
CA ASP A 131 -18.17 -6.39 7.88
C ASP A 131 -18.77 -5.71 6.66
N MET A 132 -18.98 -4.40 6.72
CA MET A 132 -19.45 -3.60 5.59
C MET A 132 -18.47 -3.67 4.41
N LEU A 133 -17.17 -3.46 4.68
CA LEU A 133 -16.13 -3.56 3.67
C LEU A 133 -16.06 -4.96 3.06
N ARG A 134 -16.18 -6.02 3.88
CA ARG A 134 -16.18 -7.40 3.37
C ARG A 134 -17.25 -7.63 2.31
N ILE A 135 -18.50 -7.24 2.58
CA ILE A 135 -19.61 -7.42 1.63
C ILE A 135 -19.34 -6.68 0.31
N ILE A 136 -18.92 -5.43 0.42
CA ILE A 136 -18.66 -4.57 -0.72
C ILE A 136 -17.48 -5.08 -1.56
N GLN A 137 -16.42 -5.56 -0.89
CA GLN A 137 -15.22 -6.11 -1.53
C GLN A 137 -15.51 -7.45 -2.20
N LEU A 138 -16.26 -8.34 -1.56
CA LEU A 138 -16.71 -9.60 -2.17
C LEU A 138 -17.50 -9.34 -3.46
N ASN A 139 -18.48 -8.42 -3.41
CA ASN A 139 -19.26 -8.07 -4.59
C ASN A 139 -18.38 -7.52 -5.74
N ALA A 140 -17.41 -6.65 -5.42
CA ALA A 140 -16.49 -6.11 -6.42
C ALA A 140 -15.55 -7.19 -6.99
N LEU A 141 -15.14 -8.15 -6.14
CA LEU A 141 -14.26 -9.24 -6.52
C LEU A 141 -15.00 -10.40 -7.18
N GLU A 142 -16.31 -10.57 -7.08
CA GLU A 142 -17.02 -11.69 -7.74
C GLU A 142 -17.37 -11.41 -9.20
N ASP A 143 -17.51 -10.13 -9.56
CA ASP A 143 -17.86 -9.74 -10.92
C ASP A 143 -16.74 -10.11 -11.90
N ARG A 144 -17.07 -10.70 -13.05
CA ARG A 144 -16.10 -11.03 -14.10
C ARG A 144 -16.34 -10.27 -15.40
N ALA A 145 -17.44 -9.52 -15.47
CA ALA A 145 -17.88 -8.85 -16.66
C ALA A 145 -17.30 -7.44 -16.71
N VAL A 146 -16.24 -7.25 -17.51
CA VAL A 146 -15.74 -5.92 -17.84
C VAL A 146 -16.76 -5.26 -18.77
N PRO A 147 -17.45 -4.21 -18.34
CA PRO A 147 -18.68 -3.77 -19.01
C PRO A 147 -18.41 -2.98 -20.29
N ASP A 148 -17.26 -2.30 -20.38
CA ASP A 148 -16.95 -1.41 -21.48
C ASP A 148 -15.45 -1.36 -21.78
N LYS A 149 -15.12 -0.88 -22.98
CA LYS A 149 -13.75 -0.78 -23.47
C LYS A 149 -12.87 0.13 -22.61
N HIS A 150 -13.44 1.18 -22.01
CA HIS A 150 -12.68 2.10 -21.18
C HIS A 150 -12.21 1.40 -19.89
N GLN A 151 -13.07 0.60 -19.26
CA GLN A 151 -12.69 -0.21 -18.10
C GLN A 151 -11.70 -1.31 -18.45
N TRP A 152 -11.84 -1.92 -19.62
CA TRP A 152 -10.86 -2.87 -20.16
C TRP A 152 -9.48 -2.23 -20.34
N ASP A 153 -9.42 -1.09 -21.03
CA ASP A 153 -8.17 -0.36 -21.26
C ASP A 153 -7.56 0.14 -19.94
N SER A 154 -8.38 0.54 -18.98
CA SER A 154 -7.92 0.89 -17.64
C SER A 154 -7.30 -0.31 -16.91
N ALA A 155 -7.96 -1.47 -16.95
CA ALA A 155 -7.47 -2.68 -16.30
C ALA A 155 -6.15 -3.16 -16.93
N ILE A 156 -6.02 -3.05 -18.25
CA ILE A 156 -4.74 -3.32 -18.94
C ILE A 156 -3.65 -2.37 -18.47
N LYS A 157 -3.93 -1.06 -18.41
CA LYS A 157 -2.93 -0.08 -17.91
C LYS A 157 -2.51 -0.39 -16.47
N PHE A 158 -3.47 -0.77 -15.62
CA PHE A 158 -3.20 -1.16 -14.24
C PHE A 158 -2.37 -2.45 -14.15
N LEU A 159 -2.69 -3.47 -14.94
CA LEU A 159 -1.91 -4.71 -15.05
C LEU A 159 -0.49 -4.43 -15.54
N GLU A 160 -0.34 -3.66 -16.63
CA GLU A 160 0.96 -3.33 -17.21
C GLU A 160 1.87 -2.56 -16.27
N SER A 161 1.34 -1.51 -15.62
CA SER A 161 2.12 -0.73 -14.65
C SER A 161 2.57 -1.61 -13.48
N SER A 162 1.65 -2.42 -12.94
CA SER A 162 1.94 -3.37 -11.86
C SER A 162 3.00 -4.41 -12.24
N LEU A 163 2.93 -4.96 -13.45
CA LEU A 163 3.91 -5.91 -13.98
C LEU A 163 5.27 -5.25 -14.20
N LYS A 164 5.30 -4.05 -14.80
CA LYS A 164 6.53 -3.29 -15.06
C LYS A 164 7.26 -2.93 -13.78
N ASP A 165 6.53 -2.50 -12.75
CA ASP A 165 7.11 -2.19 -11.44
C ASP A 165 7.77 -3.43 -10.81
N ARG A 166 7.08 -4.58 -10.84
CA ARG A 166 7.61 -5.85 -10.32
C ARG A 166 8.77 -6.38 -11.15
N LEU A 167 8.73 -6.21 -12.48
CA LEU A 167 9.80 -6.59 -13.38
C LEU A 167 11.03 -5.73 -13.16
N SER A 168 10.86 -4.42 -12.95
CA SER A 168 11.96 -3.51 -12.61
C SER A 168 12.64 -3.91 -11.30
N GLN A 169 11.87 -4.20 -10.25
CA GLN A 169 12.41 -4.69 -8.97
C GLN A 169 13.17 -6.02 -9.14
N THR A 170 12.60 -6.94 -9.94
CA THR A 170 13.20 -8.25 -10.20
C THR A 170 14.50 -8.12 -11.01
N ASN A 171 14.52 -7.25 -12.01
CA ASN A 171 15.72 -6.97 -12.81
C ASN A 171 16.81 -6.29 -11.99
N ALA A 172 16.47 -5.38 -11.07
CA ALA A 172 17.43 -4.77 -10.16
C ALA A 172 18.08 -5.81 -9.24
N TYR A 173 17.28 -6.72 -8.68
CA TYR A 173 17.80 -7.83 -7.87
C TYR A 173 18.69 -8.78 -8.70
N ILE A 174 18.26 -9.16 -9.90
CA ILE A 174 19.07 -10.01 -10.81
C ILE A 174 20.41 -9.33 -11.13
N TYR A 175 20.40 -8.02 -11.40
CA TYR A 175 21.62 -7.25 -11.68
C TYR A 175 22.60 -7.25 -10.50
N GLU A 176 22.09 -7.05 -9.29
CA GLU A 176 22.91 -7.10 -8.06
C GLU A 176 23.61 -8.45 -7.90
N MET A 177 22.90 -9.55 -8.18
CA MET A 177 23.42 -10.91 -8.06
C MET A 177 24.35 -11.35 -9.20
N GLU A 178 24.12 -10.89 -10.43
CA GLU A 178 24.93 -11.25 -11.60
C GLU A 178 26.17 -10.36 -11.78
N GLY A 179 26.10 -9.13 -11.27
CA GLY A 179 27.10 -8.11 -11.50
C GLY A 179 27.12 -7.58 -12.93
N PRO A 180 28.15 -6.79 -13.28
CA PRO A 180 28.15 -6.00 -14.51
C PRO A 180 28.14 -6.85 -15.78
N GLY A 181 27.43 -6.37 -16.80
CA GLY A 181 27.38 -6.96 -18.14
C GLY A 181 28.70 -6.84 -18.89
N PHE A 182 28.82 -7.48 -20.05
CA PHE A 182 30.04 -7.40 -20.87
C PHE A 182 30.42 -5.95 -21.24
N THR A 183 29.44 -5.14 -21.64
CA THR A 183 29.63 -3.74 -22.04
C THR A 183 30.07 -2.86 -20.87
N GLU A 184 29.45 -3.01 -19.70
CA GLU A 184 29.79 -2.25 -18.50
C GLU A 184 31.18 -2.59 -17.98
N ARG A 185 31.55 -3.87 -17.98
CA ARG A 185 32.90 -4.31 -17.59
C ARG A 185 33.96 -3.68 -18.46
N TRP A 186 33.70 -3.55 -19.77
CA TRP A 186 34.63 -2.93 -20.71
C TRP A 186 34.67 -1.41 -20.59
N LEU A 187 33.51 -0.74 -20.49
CA LEU A 187 33.43 0.73 -20.42
C LEU A 187 33.94 1.30 -19.09
N TYR A 188 33.60 0.65 -17.98
CA TYR A 188 33.87 1.16 -16.64
C TYR A 188 35.00 0.42 -15.92
N TRP A 189 35.66 -0.53 -16.60
CA TRP A 189 36.76 -1.33 -16.03
C TRP A 189 36.40 -2.04 -14.72
N VAL A 190 35.16 -2.50 -14.61
CA VAL A 190 34.66 -3.23 -13.43
C VAL A 190 34.71 -4.73 -13.71
N SER A 191 34.96 -5.55 -12.68
CA SER A 191 34.95 -7.02 -12.77
C SER A 191 33.84 -7.62 -11.92
N ARG A 192 33.40 -8.84 -12.27
CA ARG A 192 32.47 -9.62 -11.45
C ARG A 192 33.22 -10.29 -10.30
N THR A 193 32.58 -10.36 -9.13
CA THR A 193 33.03 -11.19 -8.00
C THR A 193 32.92 -12.69 -8.34
N PRO A 194 33.59 -13.60 -7.60
CA PRO A 194 33.45 -15.04 -7.81
C PRO A 194 32.00 -15.52 -7.70
N GLU A 195 31.25 -14.99 -6.74
CA GLU A 195 29.82 -15.30 -6.56
C GLU A 195 28.99 -14.85 -7.77
N GLN A 196 29.25 -13.65 -8.30
CA GLN A 196 28.59 -13.13 -9.50
C GLN A 196 28.94 -13.95 -10.76
N GLN A 197 30.16 -14.47 -10.85
CA GLN A 197 30.57 -15.36 -11.94
C GLN A 197 29.83 -16.69 -11.88
N LEU A 198 29.73 -17.30 -10.68
CA LEU A 198 28.93 -18.49 -10.45
C LEU A 198 27.47 -18.25 -10.82
N TRP A 199 26.87 -17.18 -10.31
CA TRP A 199 25.48 -16.81 -10.57
C TRP A 199 25.19 -16.66 -12.07
N SER A 200 26.06 -15.95 -12.80
CA SER A 200 25.92 -15.78 -14.26
C SER A 200 26.06 -17.10 -15.02
N SER A 201 26.90 -18.02 -14.54
CA SER A 201 27.10 -19.33 -15.17
C SER A 201 25.89 -20.25 -14.96
N VAL A 202 25.32 -20.25 -13.75
CA VAL A 202 24.08 -20.96 -13.43
C VAL A 202 22.90 -20.37 -14.21
N LYS A 203 22.78 -19.03 -14.25
CA LYS A 203 21.76 -18.32 -15.02
C LYS A 203 21.77 -18.76 -16.49
N TYR A 204 22.94 -18.82 -17.11
CA TYR A 204 23.07 -19.24 -18.51
C TYR A 204 22.53 -20.65 -18.76
N GLU A 205 22.76 -21.60 -17.85
CA GLU A 205 22.19 -22.96 -17.97
C GLU A 205 20.67 -22.97 -17.73
N ILE A 206 20.16 -22.14 -16.82
CA ILE A 206 18.71 -21.99 -16.57
C ILE A 206 18.00 -21.34 -17.77
N GLU A 207 18.58 -20.32 -18.39
CA GLU A 207 17.98 -19.66 -19.55
C GLU A 207 17.89 -20.60 -20.76
N LYS A 208 18.83 -21.53 -20.93
CA LYS A 208 18.71 -22.62 -21.92
C LYS A 208 17.53 -23.54 -21.61
N LEU A 209 17.32 -23.89 -20.34
CA LEU A 209 16.15 -24.68 -19.95
C LEU A 209 14.85 -23.95 -20.29
N PHE A 210 14.80 -22.63 -20.08
CA PHE A 210 13.62 -21.84 -20.48
C PHE A 210 13.28 -21.93 -21.96
N GLN A 211 14.29 -21.97 -22.83
CA GLN A 211 14.09 -22.14 -24.27
C GLN A 211 13.53 -23.52 -24.63
N SER A 212 13.76 -24.53 -23.80
CA SER A 212 13.26 -25.89 -24.01
C SER A 212 11.82 -26.11 -23.55
N TYR A 213 11.27 -25.25 -22.69
CA TYR A 213 9.91 -25.43 -22.21
C TYR A 213 8.87 -25.02 -23.26
N ASN A 214 8.05 -25.98 -23.67
CA ASN A 214 6.86 -25.74 -24.49
C ASN A 214 5.71 -25.07 -23.72
N ARG A 215 5.77 -25.08 -22.37
CA ARG A 215 4.76 -24.52 -21.47
C ARG A 215 5.40 -23.64 -20.41
N ASN A 216 4.59 -23.07 -19.51
CA ASN A 216 5.10 -22.35 -18.36
C ASN A 216 5.99 -23.27 -17.50
N PRO A 217 7.22 -22.83 -17.12
CA PRO A 217 8.08 -23.62 -16.27
C PRO A 217 7.44 -23.87 -14.90
N ASN A 218 7.69 -25.05 -14.33
CA ASN A 218 7.26 -25.37 -12.97
C ASN A 218 7.86 -24.39 -11.95
N PRO A 219 7.24 -24.18 -10.78
CA PRO A 219 7.73 -23.21 -9.79
C PRO A 219 9.11 -23.58 -9.23
N SER A 220 9.42 -24.87 -9.20
CA SER A 220 10.69 -25.42 -8.75
C SER A 220 11.27 -26.34 -9.82
N LEU A 221 12.60 -26.37 -9.89
CA LEU A 221 13.33 -27.34 -10.69
C LEU A 221 13.07 -28.77 -10.17
N SER A 222 12.84 -29.69 -11.09
CA SER A 222 12.82 -31.13 -10.81
C SER A 222 14.22 -31.65 -10.48
N ALA A 223 14.29 -32.83 -9.86
CA ALA A 223 15.57 -33.47 -9.52
C ALA A 223 16.45 -33.72 -10.75
N ASP A 224 15.84 -34.07 -11.88
CA ASP A 224 16.53 -34.33 -13.14
C ASP A 224 17.09 -33.04 -13.74
N GLU A 225 16.32 -31.94 -13.72
CA GLU A 225 16.78 -30.62 -14.18
C GLU A 225 17.93 -30.10 -13.30
N LEU A 226 17.82 -30.22 -11.97
CA LEU A 226 18.90 -29.87 -11.04
C LEU A 226 20.18 -30.65 -11.32
N THR A 227 20.05 -31.97 -11.52
CA THR A 227 21.18 -32.85 -11.83
C THR A 227 21.81 -32.48 -13.16
N THR A 228 21.00 -32.12 -14.16
CA THR A 228 21.46 -31.72 -15.50
C THR A 228 22.23 -30.40 -15.46
N ILE A 229 21.67 -29.37 -14.80
CA ILE A 229 22.36 -28.08 -14.63
C ILE A 229 23.70 -28.30 -13.91
N LYS A 230 23.69 -29.06 -12.82
CA LYS A 230 24.91 -29.34 -12.04
C LYS A 230 25.98 -30.03 -12.88
N ARG A 231 25.62 -31.06 -13.65
CA ARG A 231 26.57 -31.76 -14.55
C ARG A 231 27.13 -30.84 -15.64
N ASN A 232 26.30 -29.96 -16.21
CA ASN A 232 26.75 -28.99 -17.21
C ASN A 232 27.70 -27.92 -16.65
N LEU A 233 27.56 -27.57 -15.37
CA LEU A 233 28.48 -26.66 -14.68
C LEU A 233 29.80 -27.38 -14.38
N GLN A 234 29.75 -28.61 -13.89
CA GLN A 234 30.93 -29.43 -13.61
C GLN A 234 31.78 -29.70 -14.85
N SER A 235 31.17 -29.88 -16.03
CA SER A 235 31.92 -30.06 -17.29
C SER A 235 32.69 -28.81 -17.73
N LYS A 236 32.38 -27.65 -17.13
CA LYS A 236 33.10 -26.38 -17.31
C LYS A 236 34.00 -26.02 -16.12
N ASP A 237 34.26 -26.98 -15.23
CA ASP A 237 35.06 -26.79 -14.01
C ASP A 237 34.43 -25.77 -13.03
N ILE A 238 33.10 -25.71 -13.00
CA ILE A 238 32.34 -24.83 -12.09
C ILE A 238 31.62 -25.70 -11.05
N GLU A 239 32.02 -25.55 -9.78
CA GLU A 239 31.34 -26.20 -8.66
C GLU A 239 30.14 -25.37 -8.20
N ALA A 240 28.95 -25.99 -8.23
CA ALA A 240 27.72 -25.42 -7.71
C ALA A 240 26.94 -26.49 -6.93
N ASP A 241 26.44 -26.12 -5.75
CA ASP A 241 25.50 -26.94 -5.01
C ASP A 241 24.06 -26.77 -5.53
N TYR A 242 23.15 -27.63 -5.08
CA TYR A 242 21.75 -27.55 -5.52
C TYR A 242 21.01 -26.32 -4.99
N ASP A 243 21.44 -25.75 -3.87
CA ASP A 243 20.75 -24.63 -3.24
C ASP A 243 21.12 -23.31 -3.91
N GLN A 244 22.38 -23.14 -4.34
CA GLN A 244 22.85 -22.09 -5.24
C GLN A 244 22.10 -22.12 -6.56
N ILE A 245 21.89 -23.32 -7.14
CA ILE A 245 21.10 -23.46 -8.38
C ILE A 245 19.65 -23.00 -8.18
N LYS A 246 19.01 -23.42 -7.08
CA LYS A 246 17.63 -22.98 -6.75
C LYS A 246 17.56 -21.47 -6.47
N GLN A 247 18.56 -20.91 -5.79
CA GLN A 247 18.64 -19.48 -5.49
C GLN A 247 18.65 -18.63 -6.77
N VAL A 248 19.33 -19.10 -7.82
CA VAL A 248 19.35 -18.45 -9.14
C VAL A 248 18.04 -18.70 -9.90
N TRP A 249 17.43 -19.88 -9.74
CA TRP A 249 16.17 -20.24 -10.41
C TRP A 249 15.01 -19.32 -10.05
N HIS A 250 14.76 -19.06 -8.77
CA HIS A 250 13.59 -18.30 -8.31
C HIS A 250 13.43 -16.91 -8.96
N PRO A 251 14.46 -16.03 -8.95
CA PRO A 251 14.34 -14.71 -9.58
C PRO A 251 14.21 -14.79 -11.11
N LEU A 252 14.84 -15.78 -11.76
CA LEU A 252 14.74 -15.98 -13.20
C LEU A 252 13.36 -16.52 -13.63
N HIS A 253 12.80 -17.46 -12.85
CA HIS A 253 11.43 -17.95 -13.03
C HIS A 253 10.43 -16.80 -12.91
N ARG A 254 10.60 -15.98 -11.86
CA ARG A 254 9.78 -14.78 -11.64
C ARG A 254 9.87 -13.79 -12.80
N LYS A 255 11.09 -13.50 -13.30
CA LYS A 255 11.30 -12.65 -14.47
C LYS A 255 10.55 -13.19 -15.69
N ASN A 256 10.72 -14.47 -16.01
CA ASN A 256 10.06 -15.11 -17.13
C ASN A 256 8.52 -15.08 -17.00
N PHE A 257 7.98 -15.29 -15.80
CA PHE A 257 6.55 -15.10 -15.53
C PHE A 257 6.10 -13.66 -15.87
N LEU A 258 6.79 -12.65 -15.32
CA LEU A 258 6.43 -11.25 -15.48
C LEU A 258 6.51 -10.81 -16.96
N GLU A 259 7.56 -11.22 -17.68
CA GLU A 259 7.72 -10.93 -19.11
C GLU A 259 6.62 -11.57 -19.96
N LYS A 260 6.28 -12.84 -19.70
CA LYS A 260 5.18 -13.53 -20.41
C LYS A 260 3.83 -12.87 -20.12
N SER A 261 3.54 -12.57 -18.85
CA SER A 261 2.31 -11.87 -18.45
C SER A 261 2.22 -10.47 -19.07
N LEU A 262 3.34 -9.75 -19.17
CA LEU A 262 3.38 -8.42 -19.79
C LEU A 262 3.11 -8.50 -21.30
N GLN A 263 3.67 -9.51 -21.98
CA GLN A 263 3.39 -9.74 -23.39
C GLN A 263 1.91 -10.05 -23.62
N LYS A 264 1.31 -10.93 -22.80
CA LYS A 264 -0.13 -11.22 -22.87
C LYS A 264 -0.98 -9.97 -22.67
N ALA A 265 -0.63 -9.11 -21.71
CA ALA A 265 -1.33 -7.85 -21.48
C ALA A 265 -1.32 -6.94 -22.72
N TYR A 266 -0.21 -6.92 -23.47
CA TYR A 266 -0.13 -6.18 -24.73
C TYR A 266 -1.03 -6.75 -25.81
N ASP A 267 -1.09 -8.08 -25.94
CA ASP A 267 -1.94 -8.75 -26.92
C ASP A 267 -3.44 -8.49 -26.63
N CYS A 268 -3.80 -8.38 -25.35
CA CYS A 268 -5.17 -8.11 -24.91
C CYS A 268 -5.70 -6.69 -25.21
N LYS A 269 -4.85 -5.72 -25.60
CA LYS A 269 -5.27 -4.34 -25.91
C LYS A 269 -6.34 -4.23 -26.97
N ARG A 270 -6.29 -5.12 -27.97
CA ARG A 270 -7.24 -5.12 -29.09
C ARG A 270 -8.31 -6.21 -28.95
N ALA A 271 -8.27 -6.98 -27.87
CA ALA A 271 -9.10 -8.15 -27.68
C ALA A 271 -10.49 -7.86 -27.08
N PHE A 272 -10.78 -6.62 -26.67
CA PHE A 272 -12.07 -6.29 -26.03
C PHE A 272 -13.29 -6.70 -26.85
N TYR A 273 -13.23 -6.55 -28.18
CA TYR A 273 -14.36 -6.94 -29.04
C TYR A 273 -14.62 -8.46 -28.99
N LEU A 274 -13.57 -9.27 -29.03
CA LEU A 274 -13.67 -10.74 -28.95
C LEU A 274 -14.16 -11.17 -27.56
N TYR A 275 -13.63 -10.52 -26.52
CA TYR A 275 -14.08 -10.69 -25.12
C TYR A 275 -15.58 -10.41 -24.99
N HIS A 276 -16.05 -9.26 -25.48
CA HIS A 276 -17.45 -8.85 -25.33
C HIS A 276 -18.43 -9.76 -26.09
N GLN A 277 -17.97 -10.47 -27.13
CA GLN A 277 -18.76 -11.47 -27.85
C GLN A 277 -18.84 -12.83 -27.16
N GLY A 278 -18.17 -12.99 -26.01
CA GLY A 278 -18.10 -14.27 -25.30
C GLY A 278 -17.21 -15.31 -26.00
N LEU A 279 -16.33 -14.87 -26.91
CA LEU A 279 -15.31 -15.71 -27.53
C LEU A 279 -14.07 -15.82 -26.62
N ASP A 280 -14.30 -15.90 -25.31
CA ASP A 280 -13.26 -15.94 -24.28
C ASP A 280 -12.32 -17.14 -24.42
N SER A 281 -12.78 -18.23 -25.04
CA SER A 281 -11.94 -19.40 -25.35
C SER A 281 -10.89 -19.13 -26.42
N GLU A 282 -11.08 -18.09 -27.24
CA GLU A 282 -10.16 -17.72 -28.33
C GLU A 282 -9.12 -16.68 -27.89
N ILE A 283 -9.28 -16.08 -26.70
CA ILE A 283 -8.39 -15.03 -26.17
C ILE A 283 -7.93 -15.33 -24.73
N ASP A 284 -6.63 -15.33 -24.49
CA ASP A 284 -6.08 -15.56 -23.14
C ASP A 284 -5.91 -14.25 -22.37
N CYS A 285 -7.03 -13.60 -22.03
CA CYS A 285 -7.07 -12.30 -21.34
C CYS A 285 -7.61 -12.36 -19.90
N ASN A 286 -7.56 -13.54 -19.27
CA ASN A 286 -8.02 -13.77 -17.91
C ASN A 286 -7.30 -12.87 -16.88
N ASP A 287 -6.03 -12.56 -17.13
CA ASP A 287 -5.21 -11.65 -16.33
C ASP A 287 -5.81 -10.23 -16.27
N VAL A 288 -6.39 -9.76 -17.39
CA VAL A 288 -7.05 -8.45 -17.47
C VAL A 288 -8.31 -8.43 -16.61
N VAL A 289 -9.11 -9.51 -16.67
CA VAL A 289 -10.33 -9.64 -15.87
C VAL A 289 -10.00 -9.69 -14.37
N LEU A 290 -8.95 -10.41 -13.97
CA LEU A 290 -8.45 -10.41 -12.59
C LEU A 290 -8.06 -9.00 -12.13
N PHE A 291 -7.26 -8.28 -12.92
CA PHE A 291 -6.79 -6.96 -12.52
C PHE A 291 -7.90 -5.90 -12.56
N TRP A 292 -8.92 -6.07 -13.42
CA TRP A 292 -10.13 -5.26 -13.37
C TRP A 292 -10.88 -5.45 -12.04
N ARG A 293 -11.07 -6.70 -11.59
CA ARG A 293 -11.70 -7.03 -10.29
C ARG A 293 -10.97 -6.37 -9.13
N ILE A 294 -9.64 -6.49 -9.11
CA ILE A 294 -8.80 -5.87 -8.08
C ILE A 294 -8.89 -4.34 -8.14
N GLN A 295 -8.82 -3.75 -9.34
CA GLN A 295 -8.92 -2.30 -9.51
C GLN A 295 -10.27 -1.78 -9.01
N ARG A 296 -11.37 -2.47 -9.34
CA ARG A 296 -12.71 -2.11 -8.87
C ARG A 296 -12.84 -2.25 -7.35
N MET A 297 -12.29 -3.33 -6.78
CA MET A 297 -12.25 -3.52 -5.34
C MET A 297 -11.52 -2.36 -4.65
N LEU A 298 -10.36 -1.94 -5.17
CA LEU A 298 -9.61 -0.79 -4.65
C LEU A 298 -10.43 0.51 -4.71
N GLN A 299 -11.04 0.81 -5.85
CA GLN A 299 -11.84 2.02 -6.05
C GLN A 299 -13.04 2.07 -5.09
N THR A 300 -13.81 1.00 -5.04
CA THR A 300 -14.99 0.89 -4.19
C THR A 300 -14.61 0.93 -2.70
N THR A 301 -13.54 0.24 -2.30
CA THR A 301 -13.03 0.29 -0.93
C THR A 301 -12.58 1.69 -0.54
N SER A 302 -11.87 2.39 -1.44
CA SER A 302 -11.38 3.75 -1.19
C SER A 302 -12.52 4.73 -1.00
N ASN A 303 -13.59 4.63 -1.81
CA ASN A 303 -14.78 5.46 -1.64
C ASN A 303 -15.49 5.14 -0.30
N ALA A 304 -15.64 3.87 0.06
CA ALA A 304 -16.24 3.48 1.33
C ALA A 304 -15.44 4.00 2.55
N LEU A 305 -14.11 3.87 2.51
CA LEU A 305 -13.23 4.39 3.56
C LEU A 305 -13.29 5.92 3.64
N ARG A 306 -13.26 6.62 2.50
CA ARG A 306 -13.46 8.08 2.45
C ARG A 306 -14.76 8.48 3.12
N GLN A 307 -15.87 7.82 2.77
CA GLN A 307 -17.18 8.12 3.37
C GLN A 307 -17.14 7.92 4.89
N GLN A 308 -16.52 6.85 5.37
CA GLN A 308 -16.36 6.62 6.81
C GLN A 308 -15.49 7.70 7.48
N ILE A 309 -14.39 8.13 6.87
CA ILE A 309 -13.55 9.23 7.37
C ILE A 309 -14.37 10.52 7.48
N MET A 310 -15.06 10.90 6.40
CA MET A 310 -15.85 12.14 6.36
C MET A 310 -17.07 12.09 7.31
N ASN A 311 -17.71 10.92 7.46
CA ASN A 311 -18.86 10.76 8.35
C ASN A 311 -18.43 10.71 9.83
N ALA A 312 -17.27 10.14 10.15
CA ALA A 312 -16.69 10.21 11.48
C ALA A 312 -16.35 11.66 11.87
N GLU A 313 -15.93 12.48 10.91
CA GLU A 313 -15.70 13.91 11.07
C GLU A 313 -17.00 14.74 11.20
N GLY A 314 -18.06 14.36 10.49
CA GLY A 314 -19.35 15.06 10.53
C GLY A 314 -20.24 14.73 11.74
N ASN A 315 -20.17 13.51 12.30
CA ASN A 315 -21.01 13.08 13.43
C ASN A 315 -20.33 13.16 14.79
N GLN A 316 -19.00 13.25 14.85
CA GLN A 316 -18.35 13.58 16.11
C GLN A 316 -18.34 15.10 16.23
N ASP A 317 -19.17 15.61 17.14
CA ASP A 317 -18.97 16.92 17.74
C ASP A 317 -17.64 16.88 18.50
N PHE A 318 -16.54 16.94 17.73
CA PHE A 318 -15.16 16.85 18.19
C PHE A 318 -14.93 17.82 19.34
N THR A 319 -15.69 18.92 19.36
CA THR A 319 -15.81 19.95 20.39
C THR A 319 -15.95 19.41 21.81
N ASP A 320 -16.74 18.37 22.05
CA ASP A 320 -17.05 17.90 23.42
C ASP A 320 -16.07 16.84 23.96
N LYS A 321 -15.51 15.98 23.09
CA LYS A 321 -14.37 15.13 23.47
C LYS A 321 -13.08 15.96 23.59
N LYS A 322 -12.90 17.01 22.78
CA LYS A 322 -11.76 17.95 22.85
C LYS A 322 -11.71 18.71 24.18
N LYS A 323 -12.85 19.15 24.73
CA LYS A 323 -12.91 19.77 26.08
C LYS A 323 -12.42 18.82 27.19
N LYS A 324 -12.69 17.52 27.07
CA LYS A 324 -12.28 16.49 28.05
C LYS A 324 -10.82 16.07 27.91
N LEU A 325 -10.27 16.01 26.69
CA LEU A 325 -8.87 15.62 26.45
C LEU A 325 -7.88 16.77 26.73
N LEU A 326 -8.33 18.03 26.60
CA LEU A 326 -7.53 19.22 26.87
C LEU A 326 -7.60 19.70 28.34
N THR A 327 -8.41 19.07 29.20
CA THR A 327 -8.48 19.35 30.64
C THR A 327 -7.54 18.42 31.43
N GLY A 328 -6.24 18.71 31.40
CA GLY A 328 -5.24 17.98 32.19
C GLY A 328 -5.11 18.49 33.65
N ARG A 329 -4.39 17.76 34.51
CA ARG A 329 -4.11 18.13 35.92
C ARG A 329 -3.51 19.55 36.10
N ARG A 330 -2.87 20.09 35.06
CA ARG A 330 -2.36 21.47 34.97
C ARG A 330 -3.46 22.53 34.79
N VAL A 331 -4.62 22.17 34.25
CA VAL A 331 -5.81 23.03 34.06
C VAL A 331 -6.54 23.23 35.38
N VAL A 332 -6.68 22.18 36.20
CA VAL A 332 -7.24 22.29 37.55
C VAL A 332 -6.37 23.19 38.44
N LEU A 333 -5.04 23.00 38.39
CA LEU A 333 -4.08 23.84 39.11
C LEU A 333 -4.08 25.31 38.63
N ALA A 334 -4.32 25.56 37.35
CA ALA A 334 -4.43 26.92 36.80
C ALA A 334 -5.76 27.60 37.18
N GLU A 335 -6.87 26.86 37.20
CA GLU A 335 -8.16 27.36 37.69
C GLU A 335 -8.14 27.66 39.21
N GLU A 336 -7.48 26.81 40.00
CA GLU A 336 -7.28 27.04 41.43
C GLU A 336 -6.40 28.27 41.70
N LEU A 337 -5.30 28.44 40.96
CA LEU A 337 -4.45 29.65 41.01
C LEU A 337 -5.20 30.93 40.63
N LYS A 338 -6.12 30.85 39.66
CA LYS A 338 -6.94 32.01 39.25
C LYS A 338 -7.97 32.39 40.32
N ARG A 339 -8.56 31.41 41.04
CA ARG A 339 -9.41 31.68 42.22
C ARG A 339 -8.62 32.32 43.34
N VAL A 340 -7.41 31.84 43.64
CA VAL A 340 -6.56 32.42 44.69
C VAL A 340 -6.17 33.86 44.38
N ARG A 341 -5.81 34.15 43.13
CA ARG A 341 -5.44 35.51 42.70
C ARG A 341 -6.63 36.48 42.74
N HIS A 342 -7.82 36.02 42.37
CA HIS A 342 -9.06 36.80 42.49
C HIS A 342 -9.45 37.09 43.95
N ILE A 343 -9.20 36.13 44.86
CA ILE A 343 -9.41 36.34 46.30
C ILE A 343 -8.41 37.36 46.85
N GLN A 344 -7.15 37.35 46.40
CA GLN A 344 -6.13 38.34 46.78
C GLN A 344 -6.48 39.75 46.30
N GLU A 345 -6.91 39.92 45.06
CA GLU A 345 -7.36 41.23 44.53
C GLU A 345 -8.55 41.79 45.34
N LYS A 346 -9.51 40.93 45.70
CA LYS A 346 -10.64 41.33 46.56
C LYS A 346 -10.21 41.68 47.98
N LEU A 347 -9.17 41.03 48.50
CA LEU A 347 -8.59 41.36 49.80
C LEU A 347 -7.86 42.71 49.76
N GLU A 348 -7.12 42.98 48.68
CA GLU A 348 -6.40 44.24 48.47
C GLU A 348 -7.38 45.41 48.27
N GLU A 349 -8.46 45.21 47.51
CA GLU A 349 -9.57 46.18 47.41
C GLU A 349 -10.22 46.46 48.77
N PHE A 350 -10.41 45.42 49.60
CA PHE A 350 -10.98 45.57 50.94
C PHE A 350 -10.03 46.30 51.91
N VAL A 351 -8.72 46.01 51.85
CA VAL A 351 -7.68 46.70 52.63
C VAL A 351 -7.55 48.17 52.19
N ALA A 352 -7.61 48.44 50.89
CA ALA A 352 -7.60 49.80 50.35
C ALA A 352 -8.83 50.61 50.78
N ALA A 353 -10.02 49.98 50.82
CA ALA A 353 -11.23 50.61 51.32
C ALA A 353 -11.16 50.90 52.84
N LEU A 354 -10.60 49.99 53.64
CA LEU A 354 -10.37 50.19 55.08
C LEU A 354 -9.40 51.33 55.39
N HIS A 355 -8.37 51.51 54.57
CA HIS A 355 -7.42 52.62 54.70
C HIS A 355 -7.97 53.96 54.20
N ALA A 356 -9.05 53.97 53.43
CA ALA A 356 -9.73 55.18 52.99
C ALA A 356 -10.78 55.69 53.99
N GLU A 357 -11.19 54.87 54.96
CA GLU A 357 -12.15 55.20 56.02
C GLU A 357 -11.51 55.52 57.40
N SER A 358 -10.17 55.51 57.50
CA SER A 358 -9.40 55.96 58.68
C SER A 358 -8.66 57.26 58.36
#